data_AF-A0A7C2IV49-F1
#
_entry.id   AF-A0A7C2IV49-F1
#
_cell.length_a   1.000
_cell.length_b   1.000
_cell.length_c   1.000
_cell.angle_alpha   90.00
_cell.angle_beta   90.00
_cell.angle_gamma   90.00
#
_symmetry.space_group_name_H-M   'P 1'
#
loop_
_entity.id
_entity.type
_entity.pdbx_description
1 polymer ?
#
loop_
_entity_poly.entity_id
_entity_poly.type
_entity_poly.pdbx_seq_one_letter_code
_entity_poly.pdbx_strand_id
1 'polypeptide(L)'
;MRHLIAILPGVLALSLAAGAQTSPQHLAELRSDDPGRRMGAFYRIAAQGGPAAGVSVQVAVAPLARQSPPLQATLIEALGRENAYIRQGLELGDEYSNYYGDLLAVVAELGDARAIPALADAMGTGHLAMGALAQFGRPALDAVLERLNQGRSRRSACAVLGRMLDADNPAHIREPESRKRIEDSLLDASRRFGPLVKVTALEALTRSDRAELRQAAVRELEEHAGREGGTAQEAAFHSLRWLAEGGGPWIRNCPEAVTWPSIKTSTR
;
A
#
# COMPACT_ATOMS: atom_id res chain seq x y z
N MET A 1 68.59 -3.42 44.07
CA MET A 1 67.30 -2.71 44.02
C MET A 1 66.71 -2.89 42.63
N ARG A 2 65.63 -3.66 42.55
CA ARG A 2 64.91 -4.02 41.31
C ARG A 2 63.90 -2.92 41.00
N HIS A 3 63.98 -2.28 39.85
CA HIS A 3 62.88 -1.49 39.30
C HIS A 3 62.43 -2.13 37.98
N LEU A 4 61.36 -2.92 38.09
CA LEU A 4 60.56 -3.42 36.98
C LEU A 4 59.76 -2.24 36.42
N ILE A 5 60.00 -1.85 35.18
CA ILE A 5 59.12 -0.95 34.42
C ILE A 5 58.00 -1.83 33.88
N ALA A 6 56.84 -1.78 34.53
CA ALA A 6 55.62 -2.40 34.04
C ALA A 6 55.04 -1.53 32.91
N ILE A 7 55.23 -1.99 31.66
CA ILE A 7 54.54 -1.44 30.49
C ILE A 7 53.11 -2.00 30.53
N LEU A 8 52.18 -1.18 31.00
CA LEU A 8 50.74 -1.41 30.83
C LEU A 8 50.40 -1.19 29.35
N PRO A 9 49.90 -2.20 28.61
CA PRO A 9 49.29 -1.96 27.32
C PRO A 9 47.93 -1.32 27.59
N GLY A 10 47.87 0.00 27.44
CA GLY A 10 46.62 0.74 27.38
C GLY A 10 45.79 0.18 26.23
N VAL A 11 44.75 -0.56 26.58
CA VAL A 11 43.69 -0.96 25.67
C VAL A 11 43.01 0.33 25.21
N LEU A 12 43.49 0.88 24.10
CA LEU A 12 42.72 1.76 23.23
C LEU A 12 41.55 0.93 22.71
N ALA A 13 40.49 0.82 23.51
CA ALA A 13 39.18 0.45 23.04
C ALA A 13 38.71 1.62 22.14
N LEU A 14 39.15 1.57 20.89
CA LEU A 14 38.56 2.34 19.81
C LEU A 14 37.07 1.96 19.82
N SER A 15 36.24 2.86 20.33
CA SER A 15 34.80 2.66 20.45
C SER A 15 34.18 2.67 19.05
N LEU A 16 34.27 1.53 18.35
CA LEU A 16 33.48 1.23 17.16
C LEU A 16 32.07 0.85 17.60
N ALA A 17 31.37 1.81 18.19
CA ALA A 17 29.95 1.74 18.52
C ALA A 17 29.29 3.10 18.26
N ALA A 18 29.64 3.77 17.16
CA ALA A 18 28.76 4.76 16.55
C ALA A 18 27.66 4.02 15.75
N GLY A 19 26.94 3.12 16.41
CA GLY A 19 25.67 2.63 15.88
C GLY A 19 24.72 3.83 15.82
N ALA A 20 24.01 4.00 14.72
CA ALA A 20 23.05 5.08 14.50
C ALA A 20 22.00 5.11 15.62
N GLN A 21 22.29 5.79 16.72
CA GLN A 21 21.34 6.03 17.79
C GLN A 21 20.32 7.02 17.24
N THR A 22 19.08 6.58 17.10
CA THR A 22 17.99 7.52 16.82
C THR A 22 17.91 8.51 17.98
N SER A 23 18.41 9.73 17.76
CA SER A 23 18.43 10.75 18.80
C SER A 23 17.01 10.96 19.36
N PRO A 24 16.83 11.04 20.70
CA PRO A 24 15.54 11.40 21.31
C PRO A 24 14.95 12.70 20.74
N GLN A 25 15.81 13.61 20.29
CA GLN A 25 15.40 14.84 19.61
C GLN A 25 14.65 14.53 18.30
N HIS A 26 15.17 13.65 17.45
CA HIS A 26 14.51 13.29 16.18
C HIS A 26 13.17 12.62 16.43
N LEU A 27 13.07 11.77 17.45
CA LEU A 27 11.79 11.15 17.84
C LEU A 27 10.78 12.18 18.33
N ALA A 28 11.22 13.20 19.06
CA ALA A 28 10.35 14.29 19.51
C ALA A 28 9.89 15.17 18.33
N GLU A 29 10.78 15.45 17.38
CA GLU A 29 10.46 16.25 16.20
C GLU A 29 9.50 15.54 15.25
N LEU A 30 9.62 14.22 15.06
CA LEU A 30 8.65 13.40 14.32
C LEU A 30 7.25 13.39 14.97
N ARG A 31 7.14 13.72 16.26
CA ARG A 31 5.87 13.85 16.99
C ARG A 31 5.35 15.28 17.07
N SER A 32 6.08 16.25 16.51
CA SER A 32 5.69 17.66 16.52
C SER A 32 4.34 17.87 15.82
N ASP A 33 3.56 18.84 16.27
CA ASP A 33 2.31 19.22 15.58
C ASP A 33 2.57 19.97 14.27
N ASP A 34 3.75 20.60 14.15
CA ASP A 34 4.24 21.21 12.92
C ASP A 34 4.68 20.15 11.87
N PRO A 35 4.01 20.04 10.70
CA PRO A 35 4.40 19.12 9.63
C PRO A 35 5.80 19.37 9.06
N GLY A 36 6.26 20.63 9.01
CA GLY A 36 7.60 20.98 8.55
C GLY A 36 8.68 20.42 9.47
N ARG A 37 8.45 20.42 10.79
CA ARG A 37 9.37 19.81 11.76
C ARG A 37 9.41 18.28 11.62
N ARG A 38 8.28 17.64 11.36
CA ARG A 38 8.22 16.18 11.11
C ARG A 38 8.98 15.82 9.83
N MET A 39 8.73 16.55 8.74
CA MET A 39 9.43 16.40 7.46
C MET A 39 10.95 16.57 7.62
N GLY A 40 11.39 17.66 8.25
CA GLY A 40 12.82 17.92 8.47
C GLY A 40 13.49 16.83 9.31
N ALA A 41 12.81 16.31 10.34
CA ALA A 41 13.33 15.22 11.15
C ALA A 41 13.46 13.91 10.37
N PHE A 42 12.46 13.58 9.55
CA PHE A 42 12.48 12.41 8.69
C PHE A 42 13.67 12.42 7.73
N TYR A 43 13.92 13.53 7.02
CA TYR A 43 15.06 13.61 6.11
C TYR A 43 16.42 13.66 6.83
N ARG A 44 16.49 14.22 8.04
CA ARG A 44 17.69 14.10 8.89
C ARG A 44 17.98 12.66 9.34
N ILE A 45 16.94 11.86 9.58
CA ILE A 45 17.09 10.42 9.85
C ILE A 45 17.53 9.69 8.58
N ALA A 46 16.93 10.00 7.43
CA ALA A 46 17.32 9.40 6.15
C ALA A 46 18.80 9.66 5.83
N ALA A 47 19.30 10.88 6.09
CA ALA A 47 20.71 11.23 5.90
C ALA A 47 21.70 10.42 6.78
N GLN A 48 21.23 9.82 7.89
CA GLN A 48 22.06 8.93 8.72
C GLN A 48 22.22 7.53 8.10
N GLY A 49 21.33 7.14 7.20
CA GLY A 49 21.31 5.81 6.58
C GLY A 49 22.29 5.62 5.41
N GLY A 50 23.02 6.67 4.99
CA GLY A 50 24.00 6.63 3.91
C GLY A 50 23.99 7.89 3.03
N PRO A 51 25.02 8.12 2.19
CA PRO A 51 25.12 9.35 1.40
C PRO A 51 23.95 9.51 0.43
N ALA A 52 23.36 10.70 0.46
CA ALA A 52 22.12 11.12 -0.20
C ALA A 52 22.13 11.14 -1.75
N ALA A 53 23.11 10.52 -2.40
CA ALA A 53 23.19 10.49 -3.87
C ALA A 53 22.75 9.12 -4.41
N GLY A 54 21.48 9.02 -4.82
CA GLY A 54 20.96 7.89 -5.60
C GLY A 54 20.41 6.70 -4.81
N VAL A 55 20.49 6.72 -3.48
CA VAL A 55 19.84 5.70 -2.63
C VAL A 55 18.42 6.14 -2.30
N SER A 56 17.44 5.26 -2.51
CA SER A 56 16.04 5.58 -2.19
C SER A 56 15.85 5.72 -0.67
N VAL A 57 14.98 6.64 -0.23
CA VAL A 57 14.76 6.92 1.20
C VAL A 57 14.34 5.66 1.98
N GLN A 58 13.65 4.72 1.33
CA GLN A 58 13.27 3.45 1.95
C GLN A 58 14.49 2.60 2.34
N VAL A 59 15.50 2.54 1.46
CA VAL A 59 16.76 1.81 1.70
C VAL A 59 17.55 2.43 2.84
N ALA A 60 17.47 3.76 3.01
CA ALA A 60 18.17 4.45 4.10
C ALA A 60 17.45 4.31 5.45
N VAL A 61 16.12 4.48 5.50
CA VAL A 61 15.38 4.60 6.76
C VAL A 61 14.89 3.26 7.31
N ALA A 62 14.41 2.35 6.46
CA ALA A 62 13.80 1.09 6.93
C ALA A 62 14.78 0.22 7.75
N PRO A 63 16.06 0.05 7.37
CA PRO A 63 17.03 -0.69 8.19
C PRO A 63 17.27 -0.07 9.56
N LEU A 64 17.33 1.27 9.65
CA LEU A 64 17.49 2.00 10.91
C LEU A 64 16.28 1.78 11.82
N ALA A 65 15.07 1.90 11.25
CA ALA A 65 13.82 1.70 11.96
C ALA A 65 13.67 0.26 12.47
N ARG A 66 14.03 -0.75 11.67
CA ARG A 66 13.99 -2.17 12.10
C ARG A 66 14.92 -2.46 13.28
N GLN A 67 16.00 -1.70 13.43
CA GLN A 67 16.94 -1.81 14.56
C GLN A 67 16.53 -0.96 15.78
N SER A 68 15.53 -0.09 15.62
CA SER A 68 15.09 0.87 16.64
C SER A 68 13.57 0.83 16.79
N PRO A 69 13.03 -0.03 17.68
CA PRO A 69 11.59 -0.10 17.93
C PRO A 69 10.93 1.25 18.25
N PRO A 70 11.57 2.19 18.99
CA PRO A 70 11.05 3.53 19.18
C PRO A 70 10.92 4.32 17.87
N LEU A 71 11.92 4.24 16.97
CA LEU A 71 11.85 4.90 15.66
C LEU A 71 10.75 4.29 14.79
N GLN A 72 10.67 2.96 14.74
CA GLN A 72 9.63 2.24 13.99
C GLN A 72 8.22 2.70 14.40
N ALA A 73 7.93 2.70 15.70
CA ALA A 73 6.65 3.16 16.23
C ALA A 73 6.40 4.64 15.89
N THR A 74 7.42 5.49 16.01
CA THR A 74 7.30 6.92 15.75
C THR A 74 7.04 7.23 14.27
N LEU A 75 7.61 6.47 13.34
CA LEU A 75 7.33 6.61 11.90
C LEU A 75 5.88 6.21 11.56
N ILE A 76 5.36 5.16 12.19
CA ILE A 76 3.96 4.75 12.05
C ILE A 76 3.02 5.84 12.60
N GLU A 77 3.33 6.39 13.78
CA GLU A 77 2.61 7.53 14.36
C GLU A 77 2.65 8.75 13.44
N ALA A 78 3.82 9.07 12.87
CA ALA A 78 4.00 10.18 11.94
C ALA A 78 3.11 10.03 10.70
N LEU A 79 3.05 8.84 10.07
CA LEU A 79 2.16 8.59 8.94
C LEU A 79 0.69 8.83 9.32
N GLY A 80 0.26 8.37 10.50
CA GLY A 80 -1.08 8.64 11.01
C GLY A 80 -1.38 10.15 11.15
N ARG A 81 -0.38 10.94 11.58
CA ARG A 81 -0.49 12.41 11.65
C ARG A 81 -0.56 13.05 10.27
N GLU A 82 0.24 12.61 9.31
CA GLU A 82 0.17 13.15 7.95
C GLU A 82 -1.17 12.82 7.27
N ASN A 83 -1.70 11.61 7.47
CA ASN A 83 -3.05 11.27 7.01
C ASN A 83 -4.11 12.23 7.56
N ALA A 84 -4.01 12.56 8.86
CA ALA A 84 -4.93 13.52 9.49
C ALA A 84 -4.75 14.94 8.95
N TYR A 85 -3.52 15.36 8.66
CA TYR A 85 -3.21 16.65 8.06
C TYR A 85 -3.76 16.77 6.63
N ILE A 86 -3.50 15.78 5.77
CA ILE A 86 -3.97 15.76 4.38
C ILE A 86 -5.50 15.74 4.31
N ARG A 87 -6.17 15.07 5.25
CA ARG A 87 -7.64 15.05 5.33
C ARG A 87 -8.27 16.43 5.55
N GLN A 88 -7.50 17.43 5.98
CA GLN A 88 -7.98 18.82 6.09
C GLN A 88 -8.19 19.48 4.71
N GLY A 89 -7.73 18.85 3.62
CA GLY A 89 -7.98 19.32 2.25
C GLY A 89 -7.16 20.55 1.85
N LEU A 90 -6.03 20.77 2.52
CA LEU A 90 -5.10 21.85 2.19
C LEU A 90 -4.32 21.53 0.91
N GLU A 91 -4.02 22.56 0.12
CA GLU A 91 -3.07 22.42 -1.00
C GLU A 91 -1.70 22.06 -0.46
N LEU A 92 -1.12 20.98 -1.00
CA LEU A 92 0.19 20.48 -0.61
C LEU A 92 1.21 20.96 -1.64
N GLY A 93 2.31 21.53 -1.18
CA GLY A 93 3.47 21.76 -2.06
C GLY A 93 4.10 20.43 -2.50
N ASP A 94 4.85 20.46 -3.60
CA ASP A 94 5.54 19.28 -4.15
C ASP A 94 6.48 18.63 -3.13
N GLU A 95 7.20 19.44 -2.35
CA GLU A 95 8.11 18.96 -1.31
C GLU A 95 7.39 18.12 -0.25
N TYR A 96 6.23 18.58 0.22
CA TYR A 96 5.46 17.85 1.22
C TYR A 96 4.79 16.59 0.62
N SER A 97 4.36 16.66 -0.63
CA SER A 97 3.82 15.48 -1.35
C SER A 97 4.88 14.38 -1.51
N ASN A 98 6.11 14.76 -1.82
CA ASN A 98 7.25 13.84 -1.89
C ASN A 98 7.57 13.26 -0.51
N TYR A 99 7.62 14.10 0.53
CA TYR A 99 7.79 13.65 1.91
C TYR A 99 6.74 12.62 2.34
N TYR A 100 5.47 12.89 2.08
CA TYR A 100 4.40 11.96 2.42
C TYR A 100 4.54 10.63 1.66
N GLY A 101 4.89 10.68 0.38
CA GLY A 101 5.17 9.48 -0.42
C GLY A 101 6.34 8.66 0.12
N ASP A 102 7.44 9.31 0.50
CA ASP A 102 8.62 8.66 1.09
C ASP A 102 8.29 8.03 2.43
N LEU A 103 7.59 8.75 3.32
CA LEU A 103 7.17 8.24 4.62
C LEU A 103 6.24 7.03 4.47
N LEU A 104 5.26 7.11 3.57
CA LEU A 104 4.35 6.01 3.27
C LEU A 104 5.12 4.78 2.78
N ALA A 105 6.07 4.98 1.88
CA ALA A 105 6.88 3.90 1.33
C ALA A 105 7.78 3.25 2.41
N VAL A 106 8.40 4.05 3.28
CA VAL A 106 9.16 3.54 4.43
C VAL A 106 8.25 2.70 5.34
N VAL A 107 7.09 3.23 5.73
CA VAL A 107 6.18 2.55 6.65
C VAL A 107 5.62 1.26 6.05
N ALA A 108 5.29 1.25 4.75
CA ALA A 108 4.91 0.04 4.03
C ALA A 108 6.01 -1.03 4.07
N GLU A 109 7.26 -0.63 3.81
CA GLU A 109 8.43 -1.51 3.78
C GLU A 109 8.77 -2.10 5.17
N LEU A 110 8.35 -1.46 6.28
CA LEU A 110 8.58 -2.01 7.62
C LEU A 110 7.89 -3.37 7.84
N GLY A 111 6.79 -3.66 7.12
CA GLY A 111 6.02 -4.90 7.30
C GLY A 111 5.43 -5.06 8.71
N ASP A 112 5.27 -3.96 9.44
CA ASP A 112 4.77 -3.96 10.81
C ASP A 112 3.24 -3.89 10.84
N ALA A 113 2.59 -4.90 11.40
CA ALA A 113 1.12 -4.97 11.48
C ALA A 113 0.51 -3.79 12.27
N ARG A 114 1.27 -3.13 13.16
CA ARG A 114 0.83 -1.91 13.85
C ARG A 114 0.58 -0.75 12.88
N ALA A 115 1.14 -0.79 11.67
CA ALA A 115 0.94 0.21 10.63
C ALA A 115 -0.38 0.07 9.86
N ILE A 116 -1.09 -1.06 9.99
CA ILE A 116 -2.31 -1.35 9.23
C ILE A 116 -3.34 -0.21 9.31
N PRO A 117 -3.67 0.38 10.48
CA PRO A 117 -4.64 1.48 10.53
C PRO A 117 -4.19 2.72 9.75
N ALA A 118 -2.90 3.09 9.83
CA ALA A 118 -2.35 4.24 9.11
C ALA A 118 -2.28 3.97 7.60
N LEU A 119 -1.93 2.76 7.18
CA LEU A 119 -1.94 2.37 5.77
C LEU A 119 -3.35 2.31 5.19
N ALA A 120 -4.35 1.87 5.99
CA ALA A 120 -5.75 1.87 5.60
C ALA A 120 -6.31 3.28 5.40
N ASP A 121 -5.90 4.25 6.24
CA ASP A 121 -6.20 5.67 6.06
C ASP A 121 -5.56 6.23 4.77
N ALA A 122 -4.36 5.77 4.43
CA ALA A 122 -3.62 6.17 3.22
C ALA A 122 -4.07 5.44 1.94
N MET A 123 -5.01 4.49 2.02
CA MET A 123 -5.36 3.62 0.88
C MET A 123 -5.90 4.38 -0.34
N GLY A 124 -6.45 5.58 -0.13
CA GLY A 124 -6.91 6.47 -1.21
C GLY A 124 -5.79 7.20 -1.96
N THR A 125 -4.55 7.17 -1.47
CA THR A 125 -3.45 8.00 -2.02
C THR A 125 -2.57 7.29 -3.05
N GLY A 126 -2.74 5.98 -3.27
CA GLY A 126 -2.05 5.29 -4.37
C GLY A 126 -1.75 3.80 -4.15
N HIS A 127 -0.98 3.24 -5.08
CA HIS A 127 -0.73 1.80 -5.15
C HIS A 127 0.12 1.23 -4.01
N LEU A 128 0.99 2.04 -3.38
CA LEU A 128 1.87 1.60 -2.30
C LEU A 128 1.08 1.13 -1.07
N ALA A 129 0.19 1.97 -0.54
CA ALA A 129 -0.66 1.61 0.60
C ALA A 129 -1.51 0.37 0.30
N MET A 130 -2.12 0.33 -0.90
CA MET A 130 -2.92 -0.81 -1.34
C MET A 130 -2.11 -2.10 -1.43
N GLY A 131 -0.86 -2.03 -1.92
CA GLY A 131 0.05 -3.18 -2.02
C GLY A 131 0.44 -3.70 -0.64
N ALA A 132 0.84 -2.80 0.27
CA ALA A 132 1.21 -3.15 1.63
C ALA A 132 0.05 -3.83 2.37
N LEU A 133 -1.16 -3.27 2.30
CA LEU A 133 -2.37 -3.87 2.90
C LEU A 133 -2.66 -5.27 2.35
N ALA A 134 -2.52 -5.48 1.03
CA ALA A 134 -2.70 -6.79 0.43
C ALA A 134 -1.64 -7.80 0.89
N GLN A 135 -0.40 -7.36 1.11
CA GLN A 135 0.70 -8.19 1.63
C GLN A 135 0.52 -8.56 3.11
N PHE A 136 -0.20 -7.74 3.90
CA PHE A 136 -0.59 -8.13 5.25
C PHE A 136 -1.65 -9.24 5.26
N GLY A 137 -2.42 -9.43 4.18
CA GLY A 137 -3.42 -10.49 4.07
C GLY A 137 -4.49 -10.42 5.17
N ARG A 138 -4.72 -11.54 5.87
CA ARG A 138 -5.78 -11.67 6.88
C ARG A 138 -5.75 -10.60 7.99
N PRO A 139 -4.59 -10.27 8.60
CA PRO A 139 -4.45 -9.14 9.54
C PRO A 139 -5.04 -7.81 9.07
N ALA A 140 -4.96 -7.48 7.78
CA ALA A 140 -5.47 -6.21 7.26
C ALA A 140 -6.93 -6.28 6.80
N LEU A 141 -7.53 -7.48 6.72
CA LEU A 141 -8.85 -7.68 6.12
C LEU A 141 -9.93 -6.78 6.75
N ASP A 142 -10.03 -6.78 8.07
CA ASP A 142 -11.11 -6.07 8.77
C ASP A 142 -10.99 -4.56 8.57
N ALA A 143 -9.76 -4.01 8.59
CA ALA A 143 -9.50 -2.61 8.30
C ALA A 143 -9.87 -2.24 6.85
N VAL A 144 -9.57 -3.10 5.87
CA VAL A 144 -9.92 -2.86 4.46
C VAL A 144 -11.44 -2.94 4.24
N LEU A 145 -12.12 -3.90 4.85
CA LEU A 145 -13.59 -4.02 4.80
C LEU A 145 -14.28 -2.80 5.40
N GLU A 146 -13.75 -2.23 6.48
CA GLU A 146 -14.28 -0.98 7.04
C GLU A 146 -14.21 0.16 6.01
N ARG A 147 -13.10 0.29 5.28
CA ARG A 147 -12.91 1.34 4.27
C ARG A 147 -13.77 1.16 3.02
N LEU A 148 -14.25 -0.06 2.75
CA LEU A 148 -15.23 -0.28 1.68
C LEU A 148 -16.54 0.49 1.92
N ASN A 149 -16.83 0.86 3.17
CA ASN A 149 -18.01 1.65 3.52
C ASN A 149 -17.73 3.17 3.54
N GLN A 150 -16.47 3.59 3.46
CA GLN A 150 -16.05 4.97 3.65
C GLN A 150 -15.77 5.69 2.32
N GLY A 151 -16.76 6.47 1.87
CA GLY A 151 -16.66 7.52 0.84
C GLY A 151 -15.58 7.35 -0.24
N ARG A 152 -14.47 8.09 -0.10
CA ARG A 152 -13.41 8.17 -1.12
C ARG A 152 -12.55 6.91 -1.22
N SER A 153 -12.54 6.05 -0.19
CA SER A 153 -11.69 4.86 -0.13
C SER A 153 -12.34 3.60 -0.69
N ARG A 154 -13.64 3.65 -1.06
CA ARG A 154 -14.40 2.47 -1.50
C ARG A 154 -13.77 1.76 -2.69
N ARG A 155 -13.37 2.52 -3.71
CA ARG A 155 -12.75 1.98 -4.92
C ARG A 155 -11.43 1.29 -4.59
N SER A 156 -10.58 1.94 -3.81
CA SER A 156 -9.29 1.37 -3.39
C SER A 156 -9.48 0.13 -2.51
N ALA A 157 -10.50 0.12 -1.64
CA ALA A 157 -10.86 -1.05 -0.85
C ALA A 157 -11.20 -2.25 -1.73
N CYS A 158 -12.04 -2.08 -2.76
CA CYS A 158 -12.33 -3.13 -3.74
C CYS A 158 -11.05 -3.69 -4.37
N ALA A 159 -10.13 -2.81 -4.78
CA ALA A 159 -8.87 -3.23 -5.40
C ALA A 159 -7.98 -4.03 -4.44
N VAL A 160 -7.87 -3.62 -3.17
CA VAL A 160 -7.09 -4.37 -2.15
C VAL A 160 -7.73 -5.73 -1.87
N LEU A 161 -9.04 -5.78 -1.71
CA LEU A 161 -9.79 -7.02 -1.51
C LEU A 161 -9.61 -7.99 -2.67
N GLY A 162 -9.62 -7.51 -3.91
CA GLY A 162 -9.29 -8.31 -5.09
C GLY A 162 -7.88 -8.91 -5.01
N ARG A 163 -6.87 -8.11 -4.64
CA ARG A 163 -5.49 -8.61 -4.43
C ARG A 163 -5.37 -9.61 -3.29
N MET A 164 -6.22 -9.50 -2.26
CA MET A 164 -6.27 -10.48 -1.17
C MET A 164 -6.90 -11.81 -1.61
N LEU A 165 -7.71 -11.83 -2.68
CA LEU A 165 -8.23 -13.07 -3.27
C LEU A 165 -7.26 -13.71 -4.28
N ASP A 166 -6.42 -12.89 -4.90
CA ASP A 166 -5.54 -13.24 -6.01
C ASP A 166 -4.50 -14.29 -5.63
N ALA A 167 -4.47 -15.43 -6.32
CA ALA A 167 -3.53 -16.51 -6.04
C ALA A 167 -2.06 -16.10 -6.24
N ASP A 168 -1.81 -15.10 -7.10
CA ASP A 168 -0.46 -14.58 -7.36
C ASP A 168 0.06 -13.69 -6.22
N ASN A 169 -0.81 -13.22 -5.31
CA ASN A 169 -0.38 -12.56 -4.08
C ASN A 169 0.12 -13.64 -3.09
N PRO A 170 1.39 -13.60 -2.63
CA PRO A 170 1.91 -14.58 -1.68
C PRO A 170 1.14 -14.62 -0.35
N ALA A 171 0.52 -13.50 0.03
CA ALA A 171 -0.27 -13.35 1.26
C ALA A 171 -1.79 -13.50 1.04
N HIS A 172 -2.22 -14.07 -0.09
CA HIS A 172 -3.63 -14.23 -0.39
C HIS A 172 -4.37 -15.04 0.68
N ILE A 173 -5.61 -14.65 0.91
CA ILE A 173 -6.47 -15.24 1.93
C ILE A 173 -7.04 -16.55 1.37
N ARG A 174 -6.71 -17.66 2.04
CA ARG A 174 -7.16 -19.02 1.69
C ARG A 174 -8.35 -19.49 2.53
N GLU A 175 -8.54 -18.90 3.69
CA GLU A 175 -9.60 -19.29 4.63
C GLU A 175 -10.99 -19.09 4.02
N PRO A 176 -11.84 -20.14 3.92
CA PRO A 176 -13.13 -20.05 3.24
C PRO A 176 -14.06 -18.98 3.80
N GLU A 177 -14.10 -18.80 5.12
CA GLU A 177 -14.95 -17.79 5.77
C GLU A 177 -14.51 -16.38 5.38
N SER A 178 -13.22 -16.10 5.48
CA SER A 178 -12.66 -14.79 5.11
C SER A 178 -12.82 -14.50 3.61
N ARG A 179 -12.63 -15.49 2.74
CA ARG A 179 -12.88 -15.36 1.30
C ARG A 179 -14.35 -15.04 1.02
N LYS A 180 -15.27 -15.77 1.64
CA LYS A 180 -16.71 -15.51 1.54
C LYS A 180 -17.05 -14.09 1.99
N ARG A 181 -16.49 -13.61 3.11
CA ARG A 181 -16.68 -12.22 3.58
C ARG A 181 -16.24 -11.19 2.54
N ILE A 182 -15.10 -11.44 1.88
CA ILE A 182 -14.59 -10.56 0.82
C ILE A 182 -15.56 -10.58 -0.38
N GLU A 183 -15.92 -11.76 -0.86
CA GLU A 183 -16.81 -11.94 -2.02
C GLU A 183 -18.19 -11.31 -1.78
N ASP A 184 -18.81 -11.57 -0.63
CA ASP A 184 -20.11 -10.99 -0.26
C ASP A 184 -20.04 -9.46 -0.21
N SER A 185 -18.95 -8.91 0.33
CA SER A 185 -18.75 -7.46 0.42
C SER A 185 -18.52 -6.82 -0.96
N LEU A 186 -17.77 -7.49 -1.85
CA LEU A 186 -17.58 -7.04 -3.23
C LEU A 186 -18.87 -7.13 -4.05
N LEU A 187 -19.68 -8.17 -3.84
CA LEU A 187 -21.00 -8.31 -4.46
C LEU A 187 -21.98 -7.22 -3.98
N ASP A 188 -21.96 -6.87 -2.69
CA ASP A 188 -22.75 -5.74 -2.19
C ASP A 188 -22.26 -4.41 -2.82
N ALA A 189 -20.94 -4.20 -2.82
CA ALA A 189 -20.33 -3.00 -3.39
C ALA A 189 -20.62 -2.83 -4.89
N SER A 190 -20.69 -3.93 -5.65
CA SER A 190 -21.00 -3.91 -7.08
C SER A 190 -22.44 -3.52 -7.39
N ARG A 191 -23.34 -3.61 -6.41
CA ARG A 191 -24.76 -3.28 -6.53
C ARG A 191 -25.09 -1.90 -5.94
N ARG A 192 -24.42 -1.56 -4.84
CA ARG A 192 -24.80 -0.43 -3.99
C ARG A 192 -24.15 0.89 -4.40
N PHE A 193 -22.93 0.86 -4.91
CA PHE A 193 -22.13 2.08 -5.11
C PHE A 193 -22.04 2.50 -6.59
N GLY A 194 -21.47 3.69 -6.82
CA GLY A 194 -21.40 4.30 -8.14
C GLY A 194 -20.56 3.52 -9.16
N PRO A 195 -20.65 3.89 -10.45
CA PRO A 195 -20.17 3.07 -11.58
C PRO A 195 -18.72 2.60 -11.48
N LEU A 196 -17.80 3.45 -11.02
CA LEU A 196 -16.38 3.08 -10.89
C LEU A 196 -16.12 2.08 -9.75
N VAL A 197 -16.85 2.20 -8.64
CA VAL A 197 -16.77 1.22 -7.54
C VAL A 197 -17.36 -0.10 -8.01
N LYS A 198 -18.47 -0.06 -8.77
CA LYS A 198 -19.06 -1.26 -9.37
C LYS A 198 -18.06 -2.03 -10.23
N VAL A 199 -17.46 -1.36 -11.22
CA VAL A 199 -16.49 -2.00 -12.13
C VAL A 199 -15.29 -2.54 -11.35
N THR A 200 -14.76 -1.79 -10.38
CA THR A 200 -13.62 -2.25 -9.58
C THR A 200 -13.98 -3.45 -8.69
N ALA A 201 -15.21 -3.50 -8.17
CA ALA A 201 -15.70 -4.63 -7.39
C ALA A 201 -15.87 -5.89 -8.26
N LEU A 202 -16.41 -5.73 -9.48
CA LEU A 202 -16.52 -6.83 -10.45
C LEU A 202 -15.13 -7.33 -10.88
N GLU A 203 -14.18 -6.42 -11.16
CA GLU A 203 -12.80 -6.80 -11.46
C GLU A 203 -12.15 -7.53 -10.27
N ALA A 204 -12.43 -7.13 -9.03
CA ALA A 204 -11.93 -7.85 -7.86
C ALA A 204 -12.54 -9.27 -7.76
N LEU A 205 -13.83 -9.43 -8.07
CA LEU A 205 -14.52 -10.73 -8.05
C LEU A 205 -14.01 -11.71 -9.11
N THR A 206 -13.40 -11.24 -10.20
CA THR A 206 -12.75 -12.14 -11.18
C THR A 206 -11.53 -12.88 -10.59
N ARG A 207 -11.04 -12.47 -9.42
CA ARG A 207 -9.95 -13.12 -8.68
C ARG A 207 -10.45 -14.15 -7.65
N SER A 208 -11.77 -14.32 -7.50
CA SER A 208 -12.34 -15.40 -6.68
C SER A 208 -11.93 -16.78 -7.22
N ASP A 209 -11.84 -17.79 -6.36
CA ASP A 209 -11.60 -19.18 -6.72
C ASP A 209 -12.90 -19.89 -7.15
N ARG A 210 -14.06 -19.29 -6.88
CA ARG A 210 -15.37 -19.79 -7.31
C ARG A 210 -15.65 -19.43 -8.76
N ALA A 211 -15.73 -20.45 -9.60
CA ALA A 211 -15.89 -20.29 -11.05
C ALA A 211 -17.17 -19.54 -11.42
N GLU A 212 -18.26 -19.79 -10.71
CA GLU A 212 -19.56 -19.17 -10.98
C GLU A 212 -19.54 -17.67 -10.71
N LEU A 213 -18.89 -17.24 -9.60
CA LEU A 213 -18.72 -15.82 -9.28
C LEU A 213 -17.81 -15.12 -10.28
N ARG A 214 -16.67 -15.75 -10.63
CA ARG A 214 -15.78 -15.20 -11.66
C ARG A 214 -16.50 -14.99 -12.99
N GLN A 215 -17.21 -16.01 -13.47
CA GLN A 215 -17.93 -15.94 -14.75
C GLN A 215 -19.05 -14.90 -14.71
N ALA A 216 -19.79 -14.79 -13.60
CA ALA A 216 -20.81 -13.76 -13.44
C ALA A 216 -20.20 -12.34 -13.48
N ALA A 217 -19.08 -12.14 -12.80
CA ALA A 217 -18.39 -10.86 -12.78
C ALA A 217 -17.87 -10.45 -14.18
N VAL A 218 -17.31 -11.40 -14.94
CA VAL A 218 -16.87 -11.16 -16.33
C VAL A 218 -18.05 -10.77 -17.21
N ARG A 219 -19.17 -11.50 -17.16
CA ARG A 219 -20.38 -11.14 -17.93
C ARG A 219 -20.88 -9.74 -17.61
N GLU A 220 -20.94 -9.36 -16.32
CA GLU A 220 -21.36 -8.01 -15.94
C GLU A 220 -20.38 -6.93 -16.43
N LEU A 221 -19.08 -7.22 -16.47
CA LEU A 221 -18.08 -6.33 -17.04
C LEU A 221 -18.27 -6.16 -18.56
N GLU A 222 -18.54 -7.24 -19.29
CA GLU A 222 -18.83 -7.21 -20.73
C GLU A 222 -20.07 -6.36 -21.03
N GLU A 223 -21.14 -6.54 -20.25
CA GLU A 223 -22.34 -5.71 -20.32
C GLU A 223 -22.05 -4.23 -20.06
N HIS A 224 -21.13 -3.91 -19.15
CA HIS A 224 -20.74 -2.53 -18.88
C HIS A 224 -19.86 -1.94 -19.98
N ALA A 225 -18.95 -2.73 -20.53
CA ALA A 225 -18.08 -2.31 -21.64
C ALA A 225 -18.87 -2.07 -22.93
N GLY A 226 -19.99 -2.76 -23.13
CA GLY A 226 -20.90 -2.59 -24.27
C GLY A 226 -21.85 -1.39 -24.20
N ARG A 227 -21.92 -0.66 -23.08
CA ARG A 227 -22.74 0.57 -22.95
C ARG A 227 -22.04 1.75 -23.63
N GLU A 228 -22.80 2.78 -24.02
CA GLU A 228 -22.21 3.98 -24.64
C GLU A 228 -21.75 5.01 -23.59
N GLY A 229 -20.45 5.32 -23.61
CA GLY A 229 -19.84 6.49 -22.99
C GLY A 229 -19.52 6.36 -21.50
N GLY A 230 -18.46 7.07 -21.09
CA GLY A 230 -18.13 7.34 -19.70
C GLY A 230 -17.01 6.48 -19.12
N THR A 231 -16.41 7.00 -18.05
CA THR A 231 -15.23 6.41 -17.38
C THR A 231 -15.45 5.00 -16.85
N ALA A 232 -16.69 4.59 -16.56
CA ALA A 232 -16.98 3.23 -16.12
C ALA A 232 -16.97 2.21 -17.27
N GLN A 233 -17.41 2.61 -18.47
CA GLN A 233 -17.32 1.77 -19.66
C GLN A 233 -15.84 1.53 -20.01
N GLU A 234 -15.04 2.59 -20.06
CA GLU A 234 -13.60 2.51 -20.32
C GLU A 234 -12.89 1.65 -19.27
N ALA A 235 -13.23 1.84 -17.98
CA ALA A 235 -12.69 1.00 -16.91
C ALA A 235 -13.04 -0.48 -17.12
N ALA A 236 -14.29 -0.80 -17.48
CA ALA A 236 -14.70 -2.18 -17.72
C ALA A 236 -13.94 -2.79 -18.93
N PHE A 237 -13.77 -2.01 -20.00
CA PHE A 237 -12.97 -2.42 -21.16
C PHE A 237 -11.51 -2.69 -20.78
N HIS A 238 -10.89 -1.81 -19.99
CA HIS A 238 -9.52 -2.00 -19.50
C HIS A 238 -9.39 -3.25 -18.61
N SER A 239 -10.34 -3.48 -17.70
CA SER A 239 -10.37 -4.67 -16.86
C SER A 239 -10.46 -5.95 -17.70
N LEU A 240 -11.34 -5.99 -18.70
CA LEU A 240 -11.49 -7.14 -19.59
C LEU A 240 -10.24 -7.36 -20.46
N ARG A 241 -9.64 -6.29 -20.98
CA ARG A 241 -8.39 -6.37 -21.76
C ARG A 241 -7.25 -6.96 -20.93
N TRP A 242 -7.07 -6.49 -19.70
CA TRP A 242 -6.06 -7.03 -18.78
C TRP A 242 -6.27 -8.51 -18.49
N LEU A 243 -7.53 -8.94 -18.32
CA LEU A 243 -7.88 -10.35 -18.15
C LEU A 243 -7.52 -11.21 -19.36
N ALA A 244 -7.60 -10.66 -20.58
CA ALA A 244 -7.30 -11.36 -21.83
C ALA A 244 -5.82 -11.33 -22.26
N GLU A 245 -5.03 -10.39 -21.75
CA GLU A 245 -3.59 -10.30 -22.02
C GLU A 245 -2.74 -11.16 -21.07
N GLY A 246 -3.37 -11.97 -20.22
CA GLY A 246 -2.70 -12.90 -19.30
C GLY A 246 -2.32 -12.27 -17.96
N GLY A 247 -2.90 -11.09 -17.64
CA GLY A 247 -2.74 -10.45 -16.35
C GLY A 247 -3.42 -11.19 -15.19
N GLY A 248 -4.38 -12.09 -15.47
CA GLY A 248 -5.01 -12.96 -14.47
C GLY A 248 -4.63 -14.45 -14.64
N PRO A 249 -4.67 -15.26 -13.56
CA PRO A 249 -4.14 -16.63 -13.54
C PRO A 249 -4.82 -17.67 -14.46
N TRP A 250 -5.80 -17.30 -15.29
CA TRP A 250 -6.74 -18.23 -15.94
C TRP A 250 -6.68 -18.39 -17.46
N ILE A 251 -5.75 -17.75 -18.19
CA ILE A 251 -5.71 -17.92 -19.66
C ILE A 251 -5.29 -19.33 -20.11
N ARG A 252 -4.68 -20.15 -19.25
CA ARG A 252 -4.24 -21.49 -19.69
C ARG A 252 -5.38 -22.46 -20.05
N ASN A 253 -6.65 -22.18 -19.73
CA ASN A 253 -7.75 -23.15 -19.90
C ASN A 253 -9.12 -22.59 -20.35
N CYS A 254 -9.22 -21.41 -20.97
CA CYS A 254 -10.48 -20.98 -21.60
C CYS A 254 -10.51 -21.41 -23.09
N PRO A 255 -11.42 -22.30 -23.51
CA PRO A 255 -11.71 -22.50 -24.93
C PRO A 255 -12.59 -21.33 -25.41
N GLU A 256 -12.27 -20.82 -26.60
CA GLU A 256 -12.94 -19.75 -27.35
C GLU A 256 -12.38 -18.33 -27.13
N ALA A 257 -11.78 -17.82 -28.20
CA ALA A 257 -11.29 -16.46 -28.32
C ALA A 257 -12.45 -15.46 -28.27
N VAL A 258 -12.47 -14.62 -27.23
CA VAL A 258 -13.37 -13.46 -27.15
C VAL A 258 -13.05 -12.52 -28.31
N THR A 259 -13.97 -12.37 -29.25
CA THR A 259 -13.90 -11.37 -30.31
C THR A 259 -14.34 -10.02 -29.75
N TRP A 260 -13.40 -9.07 -29.70
CA TRP A 260 -13.66 -7.74 -29.14
C TRP A 260 -14.54 -6.89 -30.07
N PRO A 261 -15.57 -6.20 -29.55
CA PRO A 261 -16.22 -5.14 -30.30
C PRO A 261 -15.21 -4.03 -30.57
N SER A 262 -15.03 -3.67 -31.84
CA SER A 262 -14.20 -2.53 -32.22
C SER A 262 -14.81 -1.25 -31.65
N ILE A 263 -14.13 -0.62 -30.69
CA ILE A 263 -14.48 0.73 -30.25
C ILE A 263 -14.29 1.64 -31.46
N LYS A 264 -15.39 2.14 -32.02
CA LYS A 264 -15.34 3.32 -32.87
C LYS A 264 -14.92 4.47 -31.97
N THR A 265 -13.65 4.87 -32.04
CA THR A 265 -13.18 6.10 -31.40
C THR A 265 -13.95 7.25 -32.03
N SER A 266 -15.00 7.70 -31.37
CA SER A 266 -15.71 8.93 -31.72
C SER A 266 -14.85 10.09 -31.25
N THR A 267 -13.94 10.53 -32.10
CA THR A 267 -13.32 11.85 -32.01
C THR A 267 -14.43 12.90 -32.16
N ARG A 268 -14.78 13.59 -31.06
CA ARG A 268 -15.33 14.95 -31.06
C ARG A 268 -14.85 15.69 -29.82
#